data_AF-A0A2D6NF85-F1
#
_entry.id   AF-A0A2D6NF85-F1
#
_cell.length_a   1.000
_cell.length_b   1.000
_cell.length_c   1.000
_cell.angle_alpha   90.00
_cell.angle_beta   90.00
_cell.angle_gamma   90.00
#
_symmetry.space_group_name_H-M   'P 1'
#
loop_
_entity.id
_entity.type
_entity.pdbx_description
1 polymer ?
#
loop_
_entity_poly.entity_id
_entity_poly.type
_entity_poly.pdbx_seq_one_letter_code
_entity_poly.pdbx_strand_id
1 'polypeptide(L)'
;MDNETEKKITELQTIEQNLQRFLAQKQQFQTQMMELESALNEIPKTKEAHKIIGNIMVSIDKKDLESDLKSKKEMIELRLKSIEKQEQRLREDADVLQKEVSEKLKKK
;
A
#
# COMPACT_ATOMS: atom_id res chain seq x y z
N MET A 1 -2.39 -35.56 -5.85
CA MET A 1 -0.97 -35.62 -5.42
C MET A 1 -0.97 -36.20 -4.02
N ASP A 2 0.10 -36.10 -3.21
CA ASP A 2 -0.08 -36.26 -1.76
C ASP A 2 -0.80 -35.03 -1.18
N ASN A 3 -1.50 -35.23 -0.06
CA ASN A 3 -2.30 -34.20 0.62
C ASN A 3 -1.44 -33.01 1.09
N GLU A 4 -0.16 -33.24 1.39
CA GLU A 4 0.75 -32.18 1.81
C GLU A 4 1.07 -31.22 0.64
N THR A 5 1.28 -31.75 -0.56
CA THR A 5 1.52 -30.97 -1.78
C THR A 5 0.30 -30.15 -2.18
N GLU A 6 -0.91 -30.71 -2.03
CA GLU A 6 -2.17 -29.98 -2.29
C GLU A 6 -2.39 -28.82 -1.30
N LYS A 7 -2.04 -29.01 -0.03
CA LYS A 7 -2.05 -27.93 0.98
C LYS A 7 -1.09 -26.81 0.63
N LYS A 8 0.15 -27.13 0.26
CA LYS A 8 1.17 -26.14 -0.14
C LYS A 8 0.76 -25.35 -1.38
N ILE A 9 0.10 -25.98 -2.35
CA ILE A 9 -0.46 -25.26 -3.52
C ILE A 9 -1.56 -24.29 -3.10
N THR A 10 -2.45 -24.71 -2.21
CA THR A 10 -3.54 -23.84 -1.70
C THR A 10 -2.97 -22.65 -0.92
N GLU A 11 -1.93 -22.87 -0.12
CA GLU A 11 -1.21 -21.82 0.61
C GLU A 11 -0.53 -20.84 -0.37
N LEU A 12 0.15 -21.34 -1.40
CA LEU A 12 0.76 -20.50 -2.44
C LEU A 12 -0.29 -19.62 -3.14
N GLN A 13 -1.42 -20.20 -3.53
CA GLN A 13 -2.53 -19.44 -4.13
C GLN A 13 -3.06 -18.34 -3.20
N THR A 14 -3.09 -18.61 -1.89
CA THR A 14 -3.50 -17.61 -0.88
C THR A 14 -2.49 -16.46 -0.80
N ILE A 15 -1.19 -16.78 -0.82
CA ILE A 15 -0.14 -15.77 -0.83
C ILE A 15 -0.22 -14.90 -2.10
N GLU A 16 -0.42 -15.51 -3.28
CA GLU A 16 -0.60 -14.78 -4.54
C GLU A 16 -1.79 -13.82 -4.50
N GLN A 17 -2.93 -14.26 -3.96
CA GLN A 17 -4.10 -13.39 -3.77
C GLN A 17 -3.81 -12.21 -2.83
N ASN A 18 -3.06 -12.44 -1.74
CA ASN A 18 -2.67 -11.40 -0.82
C ASN A 18 -1.71 -10.39 -1.47
N LEU A 19 -0.74 -10.86 -2.26
CA LEU A 19 0.18 -10.00 -3.01
C LEU A 19 -0.57 -9.08 -3.99
N GLN A 20 -1.58 -9.60 -4.69
CA GLN A 20 -2.42 -8.78 -5.57
C GLN A 20 -3.20 -7.69 -4.79
N ARG A 21 -3.70 -8.02 -3.60
CA ARG A 21 -4.35 -7.03 -2.73
C ARG A 21 -3.38 -5.95 -2.27
N PHE A 22 -2.16 -6.31 -1.88
CA PHE A 22 -1.13 -5.35 -1.47
C PHE A 22 -0.72 -4.45 -2.62
N LEU A 23 -0.60 -4.97 -3.85
CA LEU A 23 -0.30 -4.17 -5.03
C LEU A 23 -1.36 -3.09 -5.27
N ALA A 24 -2.65 -3.47 -5.21
CA ALA A 24 -3.74 -2.51 -5.37
C ALA A 24 -3.74 -1.43 -4.27
N GLN A 25 -3.51 -1.82 -3.00
CA GLN A 25 -3.40 -0.87 -1.89
C GLN A 25 -2.20 0.06 -2.05
N LYS A 26 -1.04 -0.46 -2.48
CA LYS A 26 0.16 0.33 -2.73
C LYS A 26 -0.09 1.39 -3.79
N GLN A 27 -0.70 1.01 -4.91
CA GLN A 27 -1.03 1.94 -5.98
C GLN A 27 -1.97 3.05 -5.51
N GLN A 28 -3.00 2.71 -4.73
CA GLN A 28 -3.93 3.69 -4.14
C GLN A 28 -3.19 4.71 -3.25
N PHE A 29 -2.29 4.26 -2.38
CA PHE A 29 -1.53 5.15 -1.52
C PHE A 29 -0.49 5.98 -2.28
N GLN A 30 0.11 5.45 -3.36
CA GLN A 30 1.01 6.20 -4.23
C GLN A 30 0.28 7.34 -4.94
N THR A 31 -0.94 7.12 -5.43
CA THR A 31 -1.77 8.20 -6.00
C THR A 31 -2.08 9.28 -4.96
N GLN A 32 -2.52 8.89 -3.76
CA GLN A 32 -2.77 9.85 -2.68
C GLN A 32 -1.51 10.62 -2.28
N MET A 33 -0.34 9.96 -2.27
CA MET A 33 0.94 10.61 -1.99
C MET A 33 1.23 11.70 -3.03
N MET A 34 1.09 11.39 -4.31
CA MET A 34 1.31 12.34 -5.41
C MET A 34 0.38 13.56 -5.33
N GLU A 35 -0.89 13.33 -4.98
CA GLU A 35 -1.85 14.41 -4.76
C GLU A 35 -1.46 15.31 -3.58
N LEU A 36 -1.04 14.71 -2.45
CA LEU A 36 -0.58 15.44 -1.27
C LEU A 36 0.68 16.26 -1.56
N GLU A 37 1.64 15.70 -2.29
CA GLU A 37 2.85 16.41 -2.69
C GLU A 37 2.54 17.59 -3.61
N SER A 38 1.62 17.39 -4.56
CA SER A 38 1.15 18.47 -5.44
C SER A 38 0.48 19.58 -4.64
N ALA A 39 -0.40 19.22 -3.70
CA ALA A 39 -1.08 20.20 -2.84
C ALA A 39 -0.09 20.97 -1.95
N LEU A 40 0.88 20.30 -1.34
CA LEU A 40 1.93 20.92 -0.54
C LEU A 40 2.83 21.87 -1.35
N ASN A 41 3.08 21.55 -2.63
CA ASN A 41 3.85 22.42 -3.52
C ASN A 41 3.09 23.69 -3.95
N GLU A 42 1.75 23.61 -4.01
CA GLU A 42 0.92 24.73 -4.45
C GLU A 42 0.46 25.65 -3.31
N ILE A 43 0.21 25.11 -2.10
CA ILE A 43 -0.22 25.92 -0.95
C ILE A 43 0.59 27.21 -0.76
N PRO A 44 1.93 27.22 -0.80
CA PRO A 44 2.70 28.45 -0.59
C PRO A 44 2.33 29.57 -1.58
N LYS A 45 1.87 29.22 -2.79
CA LYS A 45 1.55 30.12 -3.90
C LYS A 45 0.11 30.63 -3.89
N THR A 46 -0.79 30.04 -3.10
CA THR A 46 -2.21 30.42 -3.09
C THR A 46 -2.47 31.63 -2.18
N LYS A 47 -3.57 32.35 -2.40
CA LYS A 47 -3.99 33.45 -1.51
C LYS A 47 -4.88 32.97 -0.36
N GLU A 48 -5.83 32.10 -0.68
CA GLU A 48 -6.82 31.56 0.25
C GLU A 48 -6.75 30.04 0.27
N ALA A 49 -7.17 29.46 1.39
CA ALA A 49 -7.17 28.02 1.61
C ALA A 49 -8.50 27.60 2.25
N HIS A 50 -9.05 26.50 1.76
CA HIS A 50 -10.31 25.96 2.22
C HIS A 50 -10.19 24.45 2.42
N LYS A 51 -10.92 23.92 3.40
CA LYS A 51 -11.01 22.49 3.69
C LYS A 51 -12.46 22.03 3.57
N ILE A 52 -12.68 20.92 2.91
CA ILE A 52 -14.01 20.28 2.85
C ILE A 52 -14.17 19.38 4.08
N ILE A 53 -15.27 19.56 4.81
CA ILE A 53 -15.65 18.75 5.96
C ILE A 53 -17.11 18.32 5.76
N GLY A 54 -17.34 17.04 5.49
CA GLY A 54 -18.68 16.55 5.13
C GLY A 54 -19.18 17.23 3.85
N ASN A 55 -20.28 17.97 3.97
CA ASN A 55 -20.90 18.73 2.87
C ASN A 55 -20.61 20.24 2.93
N ILE A 56 -19.75 20.70 3.84
CA ILE A 56 -19.40 22.12 3.98
C ILE A 56 -17.95 22.38 3.59
N MET A 57 -17.68 23.61 3.16
CA MET A 57 -16.35 24.13 2.88
C MET A 57 -16.02 25.19 3.91
N VAL A 58 -14.88 25.04 4.59
CA VAL A 58 -14.47 25.88 5.71
C VAL A 58 -13.16 26.58 5.35
N SER A 59 -13.13 27.90 5.49
CA SER A 59 -11.88 28.68 5.36
C SER A 59 -10.92 28.29 6.48
N ILE A 60 -9.65 28.11 6.14
CA ILE A 60 -8.60 27.71 7.09
C ILE A 60 -7.31 28.48 6.79
N ASP A 61 -6.54 28.78 7.83
CA ASP A 61 -5.23 29.36 7.66
C ASP A 61 -4.32 28.44 6.84
N LYS A 62 -3.58 29.03 5.90
CA LYS A 62 -2.69 28.28 5.00
C LYS A 62 -1.68 27.42 5.75
N LYS A 63 -1.12 27.95 6.85
CA LYS A 63 -0.13 27.25 7.68
C LYS A 63 -0.74 26.01 8.35
N ASP A 64 -1.96 26.13 8.84
CA ASP A 64 -2.67 25.03 9.48
C ASP A 64 -3.02 23.95 8.45
N LEU A 65 -3.48 24.36 7.26
CA LEU A 65 -3.71 23.41 6.17
C LEU A 65 -2.42 22.72 5.71
N GLU A 66 -1.31 23.46 5.61
CA GLU A 66 -0.01 22.89 5.27
C GLU A 66 0.45 21.85 6.31
N SER A 67 0.28 22.15 7.59
CA SER A 67 0.56 21.24 8.70
C SER A 67 -0.30 19.97 8.61
N ASP A 68 -1.61 20.13 8.40
CA ASP A 68 -2.56 19.02 8.21
C ASP A 68 -2.15 18.10 7.06
N LEU A 69 -1.76 18.68 5.92
CA LEU A 69 -1.31 17.91 4.76
C LEU A 69 0.02 17.19 5.02
N LYS A 70 0.97 17.81 5.74
CA LYS A 70 2.23 17.17 6.14
C LYS A 70 1.99 15.97 7.05
N SER A 71 1.14 16.11 8.08
CA SER A 71 0.80 14.99 8.96
C SER A 71 0.12 13.84 8.20
N LYS A 72 -0.75 14.15 7.23
CA LYS A 72 -1.34 13.14 6.34
C LYS A 72 -0.28 12.46 5.46
N LYS A 73 0.66 13.24 4.91
CA LYS A 73 1.78 12.71 4.12
C LYS A 73 2.58 11.69 4.92
N GLU A 74 3.03 12.07 6.12
CA GLU A 74 3.78 11.18 7.03
C GLU A 74 3.00 9.90 7.33
N MET A 75 1.69 9.99 7.58
CA MET A 75 0.86 8.81 7.80
C MET A 75 0.84 7.88 6.58
N ILE A 76 0.70 8.42 5.36
CA ILE A 76 0.69 7.61 4.14
C ILE A 76 2.08 7.01 3.88
N GLU A 77 3.16 7.74 4.10
CA GLU A 77 4.52 7.21 3.96
C GLU A 77 4.77 6.01 4.89
N LEU A 78 4.32 6.10 6.15
CA LEU A 78 4.41 4.99 7.11
C LEU A 78 3.61 3.78 6.64
N ARG A 79 2.41 3.99 6.10
CA ARG A 79 1.57 2.90 5.55
C ARG A 79 2.21 2.25 4.33
N LEU A 80 2.75 3.04 3.41
CA LEU A 80 3.48 2.54 2.23
C LEU A 80 4.67 1.67 2.66
N LYS A 81 5.50 2.15 3.58
CA LYS A 81 6.64 1.37 4.12
C LYS A 81 6.20 0.06 4.76
N SER A 82 5.08 0.07 5.48
CA SER A 82 4.52 -1.14 6.09
C SER A 82 4.05 -2.15 5.03
N ILE A 83 3.37 -1.67 3.99
CA ILE A 83 2.92 -2.51 2.87
C ILE A 83 4.11 -3.11 2.14
N GLU A 84 5.15 -2.33 1.84
CA GLU A 84 6.36 -2.81 1.17
C GLU A 84 7.05 -3.92 1.95
N LYS A 85 7.15 -3.76 3.28
CA LYS A 85 7.73 -4.78 4.16
C LYS A 85 6.88 -6.06 4.20
N GLN A 86 5.55 -5.94 4.20
CA GLN A 86 4.65 -7.11 4.18
C GLN A 86 4.67 -7.81 2.83
N GLU A 87 4.68 -7.05 1.73
CA GLU A 87 4.81 -7.54 0.37
C GLU A 87 6.11 -8.33 0.20
N GLN A 88 7.25 -7.77 0.65
CA GLN A 88 8.54 -8.41 0.54
C GLN A 88 8.56 -9.78 1.25
N ARG A 89 8.05 -9.85 2.48
CA ARG A 89 7.96 -11.11 3.23
C ARG A 89 7.12 -12.16 2.50
N LEU A 90 5.95 -11.76 2.00
CA LEU A 90 5.08 -12.68 1.27
C LEU A 90 5.72 -13.16 -0.05
N ARG A 91 6.53 -12.33 -0.72
CA ARG A 91 7.29 -12.76 -1.89
C ARG A 91 8.35 -13.79 -1.53
N GLU A 92 9.09 -13.56 -0.45
CA GLU A 92 10.08 -14.50 0.05
C GLU A 92 9.42 -15.85 0.44
N ASP A 93 8.29 -15.81 1.14
CA ASP A 93 7.51 -17.00 1.51
C ASP A 93 6.98 -17.75 0.27
N ALA A 94 6.46 -17.01 -0.72
CA ALA A 94 5.99 -17.57 -1.99
C ALA A 94 7.13 -18.29 -2.75
N ASP A 95 8.30 -17.67 -2.83
CA ASP A 95 9.46 -18.23 -3.54
C ASP A 95 9.95 -19.54 -2.89
N VAL A 96 9.98 -19.60 -1.55
CA VAL A 96 10.32 -20.82 -0.82
C VAL A 96 9.28 -21.92 -1.10
N LEU A 97 7.99 -21.59 -0.95
CA LEU A 97 6.91 -22.55 -1.12
C LEU A 97 6.82 -23.07 -2.57
N GLN A 98 7.03 -22.19 -3.56
CA GLN A 98 7.06 -22.55 -4.97
C GLN A 98 8.21 -23.54 -5.29
N LYS A 99 9.39 -23.36 -4.69
CA LYS A 99 10.51 -24.31 -4.83
C LYS A 99 10.16 -25.66 -4.24
N GLU A 100 9.61 -25.70 -3.03
CA GLU A 100 9.21 -26.96 -2.37
C GLU A 100 8.15 -27.73 -3.17
N VAL A 101 7.13 -27.03 -3.67
CA VAL A 101 6.09 -27.64 -4.53
C VAL A 101 6.72 -28.18 -5.82
N SER A 102 7.59 -27.39 -6.46
CA SER A 102 8.26 -27.79 -7.71
C SER A 102 9.15 -29.02 -7.53
N GLU A 103 9.88 -29.12 -6.42
CA GLU A 103 10.70 -30.29 -6.11
C GLU A 103 9.86 -31.55 -5.89
N LYS A 104 8.74 -31.45 -5.17
CA LYS A 104 7.83 -32.59 -4.95
C LYS A 104 7.18 -33.07 -6.24
N LEU A 105 6.86 -32.15 -7.15
CA LEU A 105 6.30 -32.48 -8.47
C LEU A 105 7.34 -33.13 -9.41
N LYS A 106 8.62 -32.75 -9.31
CA LYS A 106 9.72 -33.33 -10.12
C LYS A 106 10.21 -34.69 -9.62
N LYS A 107 10.04 -34.99 -8.32
CA LYS A 107 10.42 -36.28 -7.71
C LYS A 107 9.36 -37.37 -7.93
N LYS A 108 8.32 -37.08 -8.69
CA LYS A 108 7.21 -37.97 -9.02
C LYS A 108 7.25 -38.35 -10.50
#